data_AF-A0A7N8WRV0-F1
#
_entry.id   AF-A0A7N8WRV0-F1
#
_cell.length_a   1.000
_cell.length_b   1.000
_cell.length_c   1.000
_cell.angle_alpha   90.00
_cell.angle_beta   90.00
_cell.angle_gamma   90.00
#
_symmetry.space_group_name_H-M   'P 1'
#
loop_
_entity.id
_entity.type
_entity.pdbx_description
1 polymer ?
#
loop_
_entity_poly.entity_id
_entity_poly.type
_entity_poly.pdbx_seq_one_letter_code
_entity_poly.pdbx_strand_id
1 'polypeptide(L)'
;MARGFRSHDCIEDQYLFGRGSKCNYVLDDPDDRGSNKFRIYSKKHFRIYRDGSEVFVEDYSNNGTFVDGILIGKGKKLPLVNNAVLALAEQRNKVFVFIDLMFDDQSTLPKELQEKYLLTRRIGTGVCGEVRLAFERSNCKKFAVKIINKKNFQSEGTATRNAKTEIEILQRVDHPCLIKTEDFYQTDDSYYIVLELMEGGELFHKVKSQQQLNESIAKLYFYQMLRAVQYLHSNGIIHRDLKPENVLLSSQDDVCLIKVTDFNQSRILEEAVLMRTLCGTPSYLAPEVFTHASTTGYGLAVDAWSLGVLLFVCLGGYPPFHESFGRQSITDQIIRGEFTMVQSKWKHVSDQAKDVVRKLLVVDPSKRMTIDEALLHPWLQVTQVRGSDTRRKRGRDEGDEEEEEHPAKRSQALPRGLL
;
A
#
# COMPACT_ATOMS: atom_id res chain seq x y z
N MET A 1 12.42 25.34 -34.20
CA MET A 1 12.25 26.05 -32.92
C MET A 1 11.50 27.34 -33.18
N ALA A 2 10.52 27.69 -32.37
CA ALA A 2 9.91 29.02 -32.43
C ALA A 2 10.97 30.07 -32.06
N ARG A 3 11.08 31.16 -32.84
CA ARG A 3 12.01 32.28 -32.52
C ARG A 3 11.76 32.78 -31.08
N GLY A 4 12.85 32.93 -30.33
CA GLY A 4 12.85 33.31 -28.91
C GLY A 4 12.86 32.14 -27.90
N PHE A 5 12.80 30.88 -28.35
CA PHE A 5 12.96 29.72 -27.44
C PHE A 5 14.19 28.89 -27.82
N ARG A 6 15.03 28.63 -26.82
CA ARG A 6 16.24 27.79 -26.88
C ARG A 6 16.02 26.46 -26.17
N SER A 7 16.72 25.42 -26.61
CA SER A 7 16.84 24.18 -25.83
C SER A 7 17.53 24.47 -24.49
N HIS A 8 17.23 23.66 -23.48
CA HIS A 8 17.81 23.80 -22.16
C HIS A 8 18.08 22.43 -21.55
N ASP A 9 19.34 22.19 -21.21
CA ASP A 9 19.75 20.95 -20.57
C ASP A 9 19.55 21.08 -19.06
N CYS A 10 18.64 20.26 -18.52
CA CYS A 10 18.31 20.25 -17.11
C CYS A 10 19.29 19.34 -16.35
N ILE A 11 20.47 19.85 -16.04
CA ILE A 11 21.57 19.14 -15.35
C ILE A 11 21.35 19.13 -13.82
N GLU A 12 20.90 20.25 -13.25
CA GLU A 12 20.60 20.43 -11.83
C GLU A 12 19.25 19.79 -11.45
N ASP A 13 19.01 19.61 -10.15
CA ASP A 13 17.77 18.99 -9.65
C ASP A 13 16.53 19.88 -9.82
N GLN A 14 16.67 21.18 -10.11
CA GLN A 14 15.53 22.07 -10.32
C GLN A 14 15.82 23.25 -11.24
N TYR A 15 14.81 23.60 -12.04
CA TYR A 15 14.83 24.69 -12.99
C TYR A 15 13.51 25.46 -12.97
N LEU A 16 13.58 26.75 -12.67
CA LEU A 16 12.46 27.67 -12.73
C LEU A 16 12.42 28.37 -14.09
N PHE A 17 11.26 28.33 -14.73
CA PHE A 17 10.98 28.95 -16.02
C PHE A 17 10.03 30.12 -15.82
N GLY A 18 10.30 31.25 -16.46
CA GLY A 18 9.42 32.43 -16.36
C GLY A 18 10.05 33.68 -16.94
N ARG A 19 9.30 34.79 -16.95
CA ARG A 19 9.82 36.09 -17.42
C ARG A 19 10.73 36.81 -16.43
N GLY A 20 10.79 36.35 -15.18
CA GLY A 20 11.60 36.97 -14.16
C GLY A 20 13.08 36.74 -14.42
N SER A 21 13.92 37.75 -14.20
CA SER A 21 15.38 37.63 -14.30
C SER A 21 15.99 36.65 -13.30
N LYS A 22 15.23 36.21 -12.31
CA LYS A 22 15.63 35.19 -11.31
C LYS A 22 15.31 33.75 -11.75
N CYS A 23 14.74 33.55 -12.93
CA CYS A 23 14.46 32.23 -13.47
C CYS A 23 15.74 31.62 -14.05
N ASN A 24 15.91 30.30 -13.88
CA ASN A 24 16.99 29.56 -14.54
C ASN A 24 16.86 29.64 -16.06
N TYR A 25 15.61 29.60 -16.55
CA TYR A 25 15.27 29.85 -17.93
C TYR A 25 14.35 31.06 -18.04
N VAL A 26 14.85 32.13 -18.66
CA VAL A 26 14.07 33.34 -18.90
C VAL A 26 13.26 33.18 -20.18
N LEU A 27 11.94 33.30 -20.08
CA LEU A 27 11.02 33.29 -21.23
C LEU A 27 11.03 34.67 -21.90
N ASP A 28 12.03 34.92 -22.74
CA ASP A 28 12.18 36.14 -23.51
C ASP A 28 12.71 35.87 -24.92
N ASP A 29 12.65 36.88 -25.79
CA ASP A 29 13.41 36.88 -27.04
C ASP A 29 14.54 37.92 -26.88
N PRO A 30 15.81 37.49 -26.77
CA PRO A 30 16.94 38.39 -26.58
C PRO A 30 17.09 39.40 -27.73
N ASP A 31 16.61 39.03 -28.92
CA ASP A 31 16.72 39.78 -30.16
C ASP A 31 15.51 40.71 -30.39
N ASP A 32 14.46 40.60 -29.55
CA ASP A 32 13.23 41.42 -29.59
C ASP A 32 12.82 41.92 -28.19
N ARG A 33 13.72 42.70 -27.57
CA ARG A 33 13.53 43.30 -26.24
C ARG A 33 12.43 44.39 -26.28
N GLY A 34 11.20 43.98 -26.04
CA GLY A 34 10.02 44.87 -26.05
C GLY A 34 8.75 44.19 -26.58
N SER A 35 8.90 43.00 -27.17
CA SER A 35 7.80 42.19 -27.68
C SER A 35 6.72 41.95 -26.63
N ASN A 36 5.46 42.26 -26.98
CA ASN A 36 4.32 41.88 -26.16
C ASN A 36 4.08 40.36 -26.14
N LYS A 37 4.73 39.60 -27.04
CA LYS A 37 4.60 38.16 -27.24
C LYS A 37 4.76 37.34 -25.95
N PHE A 38 5.68 37.75 -25.07
CA PHE A 38 5.96 37.00 -23.83
C PHE A 38 5.14 37.47 -22.63
N ARG A 39 4.43 38.61 -22.71
CA ARG A 39 3.67 39.18 -21.58
C ARG A 39 2.58 38.25 -21.05
N ILE A 40 2.10 37.34 -21.90
CA ILE A 40 1.15 36.28 -21.54
C ILE A 40 1.73 35.27 -20.53
N TYR A 41 3.06 35.22 -20.37
CA TYR A 41 3.73 34.34 -19.41
C TYR A 41 3.90 35.02 -18.04
N SER A 42 3.91 34.26 -16.96
CA SER A 42 4.12 34.78 -15.60
C SER A 42 5.61 35.03 -15.29
N LYS A 43 5.90 35.88 -14.28
CA LYS A 43 7.29 36.13 -13.82
C LYS A 43 7.96 34.85 -13.33
N LYS A 44 7.21 34.03 -12.60
CA LYS A 44 7.51 32.62 -12.33
C LYS A 44 6.37 31.83 -12.98
N HIS A 45 6.66 31.06 -14.01
CA HIS A 45 5.64 30.39 -14.81
C HIS A 45 5.47 28.95 -14.39
N PHE A 46 6.54 28.16 -14.44
CA PHE A 46 6.54 26.79 -13.97
C PHE A 46 7.94 26.41 -13.48
N ARG A 47 8.03 25.31 -12.73
CA ARG A 47 9.29 24.71 -12.32
C ARG A 47 9.32 23.27 -12.78
N ILE A 48 10.44 22.85 -13.36
CA ILE A 48 10.77 21.43 -13.53
C ILE A 48 11.72 21.07 -12.41
N TYR A 49 11.47 19.95 -11.74
CA TYR A 49 12.37 19.48 -10.68
C TYR A 49 12.37 17.96 -10.59
N ARG A 50 13.45 17.41 -10.03
CA ARG A 50 13.61 16.00 -9.75
C ARG A 50 13.35 15.72 -8.28
N ASP A 51 12.62 14.65 -8.00
CA ASP A 51 12.40 14.09 -6.67
C ASP A 51 12.75 12.60 -6.74
N GLY A 52 13.96 12.25 -6.30
CA GLY A 52 14.52 10.92 -6.53
C GLY A 52 14.87 10.68 -8.00
N SER A 53 14.19 9.73 -8.63
CA SER A 53 14.34 9.40 -10.06
C SER A 53 13.25 10.02 -10.92
N GLU A 54 12.27 10.66 -10.30
CA GLU A 54 11.03 11.11 -10.90
C GLU A 54 11.14 12.61 -11.21
N VAL A 55 10.74 13.01 -12.42
CA VAL A 55 10.73 14.41 -12.85
C VAL A 55 9.30 14.95 -12.81
N PHE A 56 9.14 16.12 -12.23
CA PHE A 56 7.85 16.80 -12.09
C PHE A 56 7.91 18.18 -12.72
N VAL A 57 6.76 18.63 -13.22
CA VAL A 57 6.49 20.02 -13.58
C VAL A 57 5.43 20.58 -12.65
N GLU A 58 5.73 21.73 -12.04
CA GLU A 58 4.83 22.45 -11.14
C GLU A 58 4.47 23.80 -11.72
N ASP A 59 3.18 24.12 -11.77
CA ASP A 59 2.65 25.33 -12.39
C ASP A 59 2.54 26.46 -11.36
N TYR A 60 3.19 27.59 -11.62
CA TYR A 60 3.08 28.82 -10.83
C TYR A 60 2.34 29.94 -11.56
N SER A 61 1.91 29.66 -12.79
CA SER A 61 1.44 30.68 -13.71
C SER A 61 0.01 31.13 -13.41
N ASN A 62 -0.33 32.33 -13.87
CA ASN A 62 -1.69 32.84 -13.82
C ASN A 62 -2.55 32.36 -15.00
N ASN A 63 -1.93 32.13 -16.16
CA ASN A 63 -2.63 31.78 -17.40
C ASN A 63 -2.56 30.28 -17.73
N GLY A 64 -1.91 29.48 -16.89
CA GLY A 64 -1.86 28.03 -17.00
C GLY A 64 -0.61 27.50 -17.70
N THR A 65 -0.10 26.40 -17.16
CA THR A 65 0.86 25.51 -17.80
C THR A 65 0.14 24.20 -18.15
N PHE A 66 0.34 23.68 -19.35
CA PHE A 66 -0.29 22.47 -19.84
C PHE A 66 0.76 21.41 -20.20
N VAL A 67 0.48 20.15 -19.89
CA VAL A 67 1.29 18.98 -20.27
C VAL A 67 0.41 18.06 -21.10
N ASP A 68 0.82 17.77 -22.34
CA ASP A 68 0.07 16.90 -23.26
C ASP A 68 -1.41 17.30 -23.41
N GLY A 69 -1.67 18.60 -23.35
CA GLY A 69 -3.00 19.19 -23.44
C GLY A 69 -3.78 19.27 -22.12
N ILE A 70 -3.27 18.71 -21.02
CA ILE A 70 -3.91 18.77 -19.70
C ILE A 70 -3.40 19.99 -18.93
N LEU A 71 -4.31 20.83 -18.42
CA LEU A 71 -3.95 21.96 -17.53
C LEU A 71 -3.46 21.44 -16.18
N ILE A 72 -2.25 21.82 -15.78
CA ILE A 72 -1.69 21.49 -14.45
C ILE A 72 -2.48 22.23 -13.36
N GLY A 73 -2.56 23.56 -13.48
CA GLY A 73 -3.21 24.44 -12.53
C GLY A 73 -2.26 25.01 -11.47
N LYS A 74 -2.47 26.28 -11.10
CA LYS A 74 -1.58 27.03 -10.21
C LYS A 74 -1.38 26.35 -8.84
N GLY A 75 -0.13 26.14 -8.46
CA GLY A 75 0.29 25.47 -7.24
C GLY A 75 0.21 23.94 -7.30
N LYS A 76 -0.22 23.37 -8.43
CA LYS A 76 -0.27 21.93 -8.66
C LYS A 76 0.94 21.49 -9.47
N LYS A 77 1.19 20.19 -9.45
CA LYS A 77 2.24 19.53 -10.22
C LYS A 77 1.69 18.35 -11.00
N LEU A 78 2.38 17.99 -12.08
CA LEU A 78 2.20 16.75 -12.84
C LEU A 78 3.58 16.08 -13.04
N PRO A 79 3.65 14.74 -13.11
CA PRO A 79 4.89 14.10 -13.51
C PRO A 79 5.17 14.40 -14.99
N LEU A 80 6.44 14.55 -15.34
CA LEU A 80 6.89 14.89 -16.68
C LEU A 80 7.53 13.66 -17.32
N VAL A 81 7.06 13.32 -18.52
CA VAL A 81 7.37 12.05 -19.19
C VAL A 81 8.19 12.29 -20.43
N ASN A 82 9.01 11.33 -20.84
CA ASN A 82 9.74 11.46 -22.11
C ASN A 82 8.78 11.83 -23.26
N ASN A 83 9.18 12.81 -24.07
CA ASN A 83 8.41 13.41 -25.15
C ASN A 83 7.17 14.23 -24.73
N ALA A 84 6.97 14.52 -23.44
CA ALA A 84 5.87 15.36 -22.99
C ALA A 84 5.92 16.75 -23.63
N VAL A 85 4.79 17.21 -24.14
CA VAL A 85 4.67 18.54 -24.77
C VAL A 85 4.14 19.54 -23.74
N LEU A 86 4.96 20.54 -23.44
CA LEU A 86 4.59 21.66 -22.57
C LEU A 86 4.02 22.80 -23.41
N ALA A 87 2.77 23.17 -23.13
CA ALA A 87 2.13 24.37 -23.67
C ALA A 87 1.93 25.42 -22.57
N LEU A 88 2.11 26.70 -22.90
CA LEU A 88 2.14 27.80 -21.92
C LEU A 88 1.07 28.84 -22.24
N ALA A 89 0.37 29.32 -21.21
CA ALA A 89 -0.72 30.31 -21.25
C ALA A 89 -1.98 29.90 -22.05
N GLU A 90 -1.85 29.08 -23.09
CA GLU A 90 -2.95 28.50 -23.86
C GLU A 90 -2.59 27.07 -24.25
N GLN A 91 -3.56 26.15 -24.21
CA GLN A 91 -3.36 24.73 -24.52
C GLN A 91 -2.75 24.49 -25.92
N ARG A 92 -3.08 25.33 -26.90
CA ARG A 92 -2.57 25.26 -28.28
C ARG A 92 -1.15 25.79 -28.45
N ASN A 93 -0.65 26.58 -27.49
CA ASN A 93 0.65 27.23 -27.57
C ASN A 93 1.76 26.31 -27.05
N LYS A 94 2.09 25.29 -27.84
CA LYS A 94 3.13 24.30 -27.56
C LYS A 94 4.52 24.94 -27.64
N VAL A 95 5.26 24.95 -26.53
CA VAL A 95 6.55 25.66 -26.40
C VAL A 95 7.73 24.70 -26.27
N PHE A 96 7.65 23.73 -25.37
CA PHE A 96 8.73 22.78 -25.11
C PHE A 96 8.29 21.35 -25.37
N VAL A 97 9.25 20.51 -25.75
CA VAL A 97 9.15 19.06 -25.67
C VAL A 97 10.18 18.63 -24.65
N PHE A 98 9.74 17.92 -23.62
CA PHE A 98 10.65 17.36 -22.62
C PHE A 98 11.23 16.05 -23.12
N ILE A 99 12.54 15.89 -22.98
CA ILE A 99 13.25 14.66 -23.34
C ILE A 99 13.87 14.13 -22.06
N ASP A 100 13.43 12.94 -21.64
CA ASP A 100 14.02 12.24 -20.52
C ASP A 100 15.09 11.29 -21.05
N LEU A 101 16.35 11.66 -20.84
CA LEU A 101 17.51 10.87 -21.24
C LEU A 101 17.67 9.58 -20.42
N MET A 102 16.88 9.39 -19.36
CA MET A 102 16.89 8.21 -18.50
C MET A 102 15.70 7.26 -18.77
N PHE A 103 14.91 7.52 -19.81
CA PHE A 103 13.67 6.79 -20.07
C PHE A 103 13.88 5.43 -20.73
N ASP A 104 13.28 4.38 -20.16
CA ASP A 104 13.17 3.06 -20.75
C ASP A 104 11.86 2.97 -21.56
N ASP A 105 11.94 2.55 -22.83
CA ASP A 105 10.88 2.71 -23.84
C ASP A 105 9.53 2.09 -23.42
N GLN A 106 8.47 2.92 -23.38
CA GLN A 106 7.10 2.54 -23.00
C GLN A 106 6.19 2.24 -24.20
N SER A 107 6.76 2.15 -25.41
CA SER A 107 6.02 1.93 -26.67
C SER A 107 5.14 0.67 -26.72
N THR A 108 5.26 -0.24 -25.74
CA THR A 108 4.54 -1.52 -25.64
C THR A 108 3.34 -1.52 -24.68
N LEU A 109 3.05 -0.43 -23.96
CA LEU A 109 1.93 -0.39 -23.00
C LEU A 109 0.55 -0.21 -23.68
N PRO A 110 -0.56 -0.71 -23.11
CA PRO A 110 -1.91 -0.40 -23.58
C PRO A 110 -2.18 1.11 -23.66
N LYS A 111 -2.82 1.59 -24.74
CA LYS A 111 -3.11 3.03 -24.91
C LYS A 111 -3.91 3.61 -23.74
N GLU A 112 -4.96 2.92 -23.30
CA GLU A 112 -5.80 3.35 -22.18
C GLU A 112 -5.00 3.47 -20.86
N LEU A 113 -4.06 2.55 -20.63
CA LEU A 113 -3.15 2.62 -19.48
C LEU A 113 -2.23 3.84 -19.59
N GLN A 114 -1.66 4.10 -20.78
CA GLN A 114 -0.76 5.25 -21.01
C GLN A 114 -1.48 6.60 -20.86
N GLU A 115 -2.75 6.66 -21.25
CA GLU A 115 -3.59 7.87 -21.20
C GLU A 115 -3.98 8.24 -19.76
N LYS A 116 -4.22 7.24 -18.89
CA LYS A 116 -4.61 7.47 -17.48
C LYS A 116 -3.41 7.50 -16.53
N TYR A 117 -2.41 6.66 -16.78
CA TYR A 117 -1.28 6.45 -15.89
C TYR A 117 0.06 6.74 -16.58
N LEU A 118 0.99 7.26 -15.79
CA LEU A 118 2.40 7.28 -16.11
C LEU A 118 3.11 6.20 -15.30
N LEU A 119 3.64 5.18 -15.96
CA LEU A 119 4.54 4.21 -15.33
C LEU A 119 5.94 4.82 -15.23
N THR A 120 6.66 4.57 -14.13
CA THR A 120 8.02 5.09 -13.91
C THR A 120 8.97 3.93 -13.59
N ARG A 121 9.83 4.05 -12.58
CA ARG A 121 10.81 3.03 -12.22
C ARG A 121 10.16 1.73 -11.76
N ARG A 122 10.91 0.64 -11.90
CA ARG A 122 10.59 -0.63 -11.24
C ARG A 122 10.74 -0.48 -9.73
N ILE A 123 9.72 -0.92 -8.99
CA ILE A 123 9.68 -0.91 -7.52
C ILE A 123 9.75 -2.32 -6.92
N GLY A 124 9.52 -3.36 -7.72
CA GLY A 124 9.67 -4.74 -7.30
C GLY A 124 9.77 -5.70 -8.48
N THR A 125 10.25 -6.90 -8.20
CA THR A 125 10.22 -8.03 -9.13
C THR A 125 9.66 -9.22 -8.37
N GLY A 126 8.52 -9.74 -8.83
CA GLY A 126 7.90 -10.94 -8.29
C GLY A 126 8.07 -12.14 -9.22
N VAL A 127 7.66 -13.32 -8.73
CA VAL A 127 7.65 -14.57 -9.50
C VAL A 127 6.85 -14.43 -10.80
N CYS A 128 5.77 -13.64 -10.77
CA CYS A 128 4.88 -13.48 -11.92
C CYS A 128 5.20 -12.28 -12.82
N GLY A 129 6.24 -11.50 -12.51
CA GLY A 129 6.68 -10.38 -13.34
C GLY A 129 7.10 -9.17 -12.52
N GLU A 130 7.19 -8.02 -13.18
CA GLU A 130 7.69 -6.78 -12.57
C GLU A 130 6.58 -5.92 -11.98
N VAL A 131 6.92 -5.11 -10.98
CA VAL A 131 6.04 -4.10 -10.41
C VAL A 131 6.69 -2.74 -10.63
N ARG A 132 5.97 -1.80 -11.26
CA ARG A 132 6.43 -0.43 -11.52
C ARG A 132 5.61 0.57 -10.72
N LEU A 133 6.25 1.65 -10.28
CA LEU A 133 5.54 2.81 -9.74
C LEU A 133 4.75 3.45 -10.88
N ALA A 134 3.53 3.91 -10.59
CA ALA A 134 2.77 4.71 -11.51
C ALA A 134 2.14 5.93 -10.84
N PHE A 135 1.88 6.96 -11.63
CA PHE A 135 1.15 8.15 -11.23
C PHE A 135 -0.08 8.28 -12.10
N GLU A 136 -1.25 8.48 -11.50
CA GLU A 136 -2.42 8.91 -12.25
C GLU A 136 -2.19 10.33 -12.76
N ARG A 137 -2.35 10.53 -14.08
CA ARG A 137 -2.03 11.80 -14.75
C ARG A 137 -2.96 12.94 -14.35
N SER A 138 -4.17 12.63 -13.90
CA SER A 138 -5.18 13.63 -13.54
C SER A 138 -4.87 14.37 -12.22
N ASN A 139 -4.22 13.69 -11.27
CA ASN A 139 -4.15 14.12 -9.88
C ASN A 139 -2.84 13.79 -9.16
N CYS A 140 -1.86 13.15 -9.83
CA CYS A 140 -0.60 12.69 -9.28
C CYS A 140 -0.70 11.65 -8.15
N LYS A 141 -1.83 10.99 -7.97
CA LYS A 141 -1.96 9.90 -7.01
C LYS A 141 -1.05 8.74 -7.45
N LYS A 142 -0.31 8.18 -6.50
CA LYS A 142 0.63 7.08 -6.74
C LYS A 142 -0.08 5.72 -6.71
N PHE A 143 0.40 4.81 -7.55
CA PHE A 143 -0.08 3.44 -7.71
C PHE A 143 1.10 2.49 -7.95
N ALA A 144 0.88 1.20 -7.79
CA ALA A 144 1.79 0.14 -8.20
C ALA A 144 1.17 -0.63 -9.37
N VAL A 145 1.87 -0.75 -10.50
CA VAL A 145 1.40 -1.53 -11.65
C VAL A 145 2.17 -2.84 -11.69
N LYS A 146 1.48 -3.94 -11.40
CA LYS A 146 2.02 -5.30 -11.55
C LYS A 146 1.84 -5.75 -13.00
N ILE A 147 2.93 -6.10 -13.65
CA ILE A 147 2.99 -6.49 -15.06
C ILE A 147 3.32 -7.98 -15.14
N ILE A 148 2.41 -8.76 -15.70
CA ILE A 148 2.52 -10.21 -15.80
C ILE A 148 2.61 -10.59 -17.28
N ASN A 149 3.75 -11.12 -17.71
CA ASN A 149 3.93 -11.53 -19.10
C ASN A 149 3.29 -12.91 -19.34
N LYS A 150 2.29 -12.97 -20.23
CA LYS A 150 1.55 -14.20 -20.59
C LYS A 150 2.47 -15.29 -21.15
N LYS A 151 3.57 -14.93 -21.81
CA LYS A 151 4.55 -15.87 -22.39
C LYS A 151 5.32 -16.65 -21.33
N ASN A 152 5.55 -16.06 -20.15
CA ASN A 152 6.24 -16.73 -19.04
C ASN A 152 5.48 -17.97 -18.53
N PHE A 153 4.23 -18.15 -18.95
CA PHE A 153 3.35 -19.22 -18.49
C PHE A 153 2.89 -20.16 -19.61
N GLN A 154 3.36 -19.97 -20.85
CA GLN A 154 2.88 -20.71 -22.03
C GLN A 154 3.24 -22.22 -22.02
N SER A 155 4.21 -22.65 -21.22
CA SER A 155 4.70 -24.04 -21.20
C SER A 155 4.27 -24.87 -19.98
N GLU A 156 3.56 -24.31 -19.00
CA GLU A 156 3.11 -25.03 -17.80
C GLU A 156 1.65 -24.69 -17.44
N GLY A 157 0.74 -25.63 -17.64
CA GLY A 157 -0.71 -25.42 -17.43
C GLY A 157 -1.09 -24.95 -16.02
N THR A 158 -0.29 -25.27 -15.01
CA THR A 158 -0.48 -24.83 -13.60
C THR A 158 -0.15 -23.36 -13.40
N ALA A 159 0.90 -22.84 -14.03
CA ALA A 159 1.37 -21.48 -13.82
C ALA A 159 0.46 -20.44 -14.51
N THR A 160 -0.05 -20.76 -15.71
CA THR A 160 -1.09 -19.94 -16.39
C THR A 160 -2.38 -19.89 -15.56
N ARG A 161 -2.79 -21.02 -14.97
CA ARG A 161 -3.99 -21.08 -14.12
C ARG A 161 -3.83 -20.23 -12.87
N ASN A 162 -2.67 -20.26 -12.22
CA ASN A 162 -2.39 -19.45 -11.03
C ASN A 162 -2.47 -17.95 -11.32
N ALA A 163 -1.91 -17.46 -12.44
CA ALA A 163 -2.00 -16.05 -12.81
C ALA A 163 -3.45 -15.59 -13.07
N LYS A 164 -4.27 -16.42 -13.74
CA LYS A 164 -5.69 -16.13 -13.94
C LYS A 164 -6.47 -16.12 -12.62
N THR A 165 -6.18 -17.08 -11.74
CA THR A 165 -6.79 -17.18 -10.40
C THR A 165 -6.45 -15.94 -9.56
N GLU A 166 -5.19 -15.49 -9.59
CA GLU A 166 -4.77 -14.26 -8.90
C GLU A 166 -5.58 -13.05 -9.41
N ILE A 167 -5.68 -12.87 -10.72
CA ILE A 167 -6.44 -11.75 -11.31
C ILE A 167 -7.91 -11.81 -10.87
N GLU A 168 -8.52 -13.00 -10.91
CA GLU A 168 -9.91 -13.19 -10.48
C GLU A 168 -10.10 -12.83 -9.00
N ILE A 169 -9.19 -13.29 -8.12
CA ILE A 169 -9.22 -12.96 -6.70
C ILE A 169 -9.07 -11.45 -6.51
N LEU A 170 -8.07 -10.83 -7.13
CA LEU A 170 -7.80 -9.39 -7.04
C LEU A 170 -8.95 -8.52 -7.54
N GLN A 171 -9.79 -9.03 -8.44
CA GLN A 171 -10.99 -8.36 -8.92
C GLN A 171 -12.22 -8.58 -8.01
N ARG A 172 -12.25 -9.68 -7.23
CA ARG A 172 -13.37 -10.03 -6.33
C ARG A 172 -13.23 -9.47 -4.93
N VAL A 173 -12.01 -9.30 -4.43
CA VAL A 173 -11.78 -8.89 -3.03
C VAL A 173 -11.92 -7.39 -2.84
N ASP A 174 -12.70 -6.98 -1.83
CA ASP A 174 -12.82 -5.59 -1.40
C ASP A 174 -12.85 -5.54 0.13
N HIS A 175 -11.69 -5.27 0.73
CA HIS A 175 -11.52 -5.21 2.17
C HIS A 175 -10.39 -4.24 2.53
N PRO A 176 -10.52 -3.42 3.61
CA PRO A 176 -9.53 -2.40 3.95
C PRO A 176 -8.12 -2.94 4.20
N CYS A 177 -8.01 -4.18 4.68
CA CYS A 177 -6.73 -4.86 4.95
C CYS A 177 -6.28 -5.82 3.84
N LEU A 178 -6.89 -5.77 2.66
CA LEU A 178 -6.42 -6.44 1.44
C LEU A 178 -5.98 -5.37 0.44
N ILE A 179 -5.01 -5.72 -0.41
CA ILE A 179 -4.57 -4.83 -1.50
C ILE A 179 -5.71 -4.62 -2.50
N LYS A 180 -6.01 -3.36 -2.79
CA LYS A 180 -7.08 -2.97 -3.70
C LYS A 180 -6.55 -2.85 -5.12
N THR A 181 -7.29 -3.47 -6.04
CA THR A 181 -7.14 -3.23 -7.48
C THR A 181 -7.92 -1.98 -7.86
N GLU A 182 -7.23 -1.00 -8.45
CA GLU A 182 -7.84 0.22 -8.97
C GLU A 182 -8.33 0.00 -10.41
N ASP A 183 -7.48 -0.56 -11.27
CA ASP A 183 -7.78 -0.83 -12.68
C ASP A 183 -7.07 -2.09 -13.18
N PHE A 184 -7.55 -2.60 -14.31
CA PHE A 184 -6.98 -3.76 -14.99
C PHE A 184 -6.93 -3.52 -16.51
N TYR A 185 -5.78 -3.80 -17.10
CA TYR A 185 -5.58 -3.74 -18.56
C TYR A 185 -4.88 -5.02 -19.05
N GLN A 186 -5.05 -5.33 -20.33
CA GLN A 186 -4.38 -6.46 -20.96
C GLN A 186 -4.00 -6.17 -22.41
N THR A 187 -2.88 -6.77 -22.84
CA THR A 187 -2.50 -6.94 -24.25
C THR A 187 -2.49 -8.44 -24.58
N ASP A 188 -2.18 -8.82 -25.81
CA ASP A 188 -2.01 -10.23 -26.18
C ASP A 188 -0.89 -10.91 -25.38
N ASP A 189 0.11 -10.14 -24.96
CA ASP A 189 1.32 -10.63 -24.33
C ASP A 189 1.40 -10.39 -22.82
N SER A 190 0.59 -9.50 -22.24
CA SER A 190 0.73 -9.14 -20.81
C SER A 190 -0.58 -8.72 -20.14
N TYR A 191 -0.64 -8.92 -18.82
CA TYR A 191 -1.63 -8.31 -17.93
C TYR A 191 -0.99 -7.17 -17.15
N TYR A 192 -1.75 -6.10 -16.92
CA TYR A 192 -1.36 -4.92 -16.15
C TYR A 192 -2.39 -4.69 -15.06
N ILE A 193 -2.00 -4.88 -13.82
CA ILE A 193 -2.88 -4.76 -12.66
C ILE A 193 -2.46 -3.50 -11.90
N VAL A 194 -3.31 -2.48 -11.92
CA VAL A 194 -3.08 -1.24 -11.18
C VAL A 194 -3.57 -1.44 -9.75
N LEU A 195 -2.65 -1.41 -8.80
CA LEU A 195 -2.88 -1.60 -7.38
C LEU A 195 -2.63 -0.28 -6.64
N GLU A 196 -3.29 -0.08 -5.51
CA GLU A 196 -2.91 0.99 -4.60
C GLU A 196 -1.44 0.85 -4.14
N LEU A 197 -0.73 1.97 -3.99
CA LEU A 197 0.64 1.96 -3.51
C LEU A 197 0.71 2.00 -1.98
N MET A 198 1.49 1.11 -1.40
CA MET A 198 1.75 1.04 0.05
C MET A 198 3.09 1.69 0.38
N GLU A 199 3.08 2.93 0.88
CA GLU A 199 4.31 3.74 1.09
C GLU A 199 5.15 3.28 2.30
N GLY A 200 4.58 2.48 3.19
CA GLY A 200 5.28 1.87 4.32
C GLY A 200 6.16 0.68 3.94
N GLY A 201 6.02 0.16 2.72
CA GLY A 201 6.76 -1.02 2.25
C GLY A 201 6.35 -2.31 2.95
N GLU A 202 7.23 -3.31 2.93
CA GLU A 202 6.97 -4.64 3.48
C GLU A 202 7.15 -4.70 5.01
N LEU A 203 6.27 -5.43 5.69
CA LEU A 203 6.37 -5.71 7.12
C LEU A 203 7.69 -6.41 7.48
N PHE A 204 8.20 -7.26 6.58
CA PHE A 204 9.52 -7.90 6.73
C PHE A 204 10.63 -6.89 7.07
N HIS A 205 10.72 -5.79 6.32
CA HIS A 205 11.73 -4.76 6.53
C HIS A 205 11.54 -4.04 7.86
N LYS A 206 10.28 -3.81 8.29
CA LYS A 206 9.98 -3.19 9.59
C LYS A 206 10.39 -4.08 10.76
N VAL A 207 10.11 -5.38 10.71
CA VAL A 207 10.56 -6.33 11.75
C VAL A 207 12.09 -6.42 11.77
N LYS A 208 12.72 -6.51 10.58
CA LYS A 208 14.18 -6.59 10.47
C LYS A 208 14.89 -5.35 11.03
N SER A 209 14.34 -4.15 10.82
CA SER A 209 14.93 -2.91 11.31
C SER A 209 14.73 -2.72 12.82
N GLN A 210 13.54 -2.99 13.34
CA GLN A 210 13.22 -2.83 14.77
C GLN A 210 13.70 -3.99 15.64
N GLN A 211 14.11 -5.11 15.04
CA GLN A 211 14.44 -6.39 15.67
C GLN A 211 13.26 -7.06 16.36
N GLN A 212 12.36 -6.35 17.04
CA GLN A 212 11.09 -6.84 17.59
C GLN A 212 10.07 -5.72 17.49
N LEU A 213 8.82 -6.04 17.16
CA LEU A 213 7.74 -5.06 17.25
C LEU A 213 7.27 -4.96 18.71
N ASN A 214 6.88 -3.76 19.11
CA ASN A 214 6.14 -3.56 20.35
C ASN A 214 4.87 -4.43 20.32
N GLU A 215 4.55 -5.09 21.44
CA GLU A 215 3.43 -6.03 21.49
C GLU A 215 2.10 -5.38 21.09
N SER A 216 1.86 -4.12 21.46
CA SER A 216 0.66 -3.37 21.05
C SER A 216 0.57 -3.17 19.53
N ILE A 217 1.70 -2.95 18.85
CA ILE A 217 1.76 -2.79 17.39
C ILE A 217 1.63 -4.15 16.71
N ALA A 218 2.32 -5.18 17.21
CA ALA A 218 2.14 -6.55 16.74
C ALA A 218 0.68 -7.00 16.87
N LYS A 219 0.01 -6.66 17.98
CA LYS A 219 -1.41 -6.91 18.22
C LYS A 219 -2.30 -6.20 17.19
N LEU A 220 -2.05 -4.92 16.93
CA LEU A 220 -2.79 -4.14 15.93
C LEU A 220 -2.68 -4.77 14.54
N TYR A 221 -1.46 -5.07 14.09
CA TYR A 221 -1.23 -5.68 12.78
C TYR A 221 -1.85 -7.07 12.71
N PHE A 222 -1.68 -7.88 13.76
CA PHE A 222 -2.25 -9.22 13.82
C PHE A 222 -3.77 -9.23 13.76
N TYR A 223 -4.43 -8.31 14.47
CA TYR A 223 -5.87 -8.11 14.37
C TYR A 223 -6.29 -7.81 12.93
N GLN A 224 -5.63 -6.86 12.26
CA GLN A 224 -5.93 -6.50 10.88
C GLN A 224 -5.71 -7.68 9.91
N MET A 225 -4.65 -8.46 10.10
CA MET A 225 -4.38 -9.67 9.32
C MET A 225 -5.45 -10.75 9.53
N LEU A 226 -5.88 -10.99 10.77
CA LEU A 226 -6.98 -11.91 11.05
C LEU A 226 -8.28 -11.48 10.36
N ARG A 227 -8.62 -10.18 10.39
CA ARG A 227 -9.80 -9.65 9.69
C ARG A 227 -9.71 -9.83 8.17
N ALA A 228 -8.53 -9.59 7.59
CA ALA A 228 -8.28 -9.82 6.17
C ALA A 228 -8.47 -11.30 5.78
N VAL A 229 -7.87 -12.21 6.55
CA VAL A 229 -7.95 -13.66 6.28
C VAL A 229 -9.35 -14.21 6.55
N GLN A 230 -10.05 -13.73 7.59
CA GLN A 230 -11.45 -14.06 7.85
C GLN A 230 -12.32 -13.71 6.64
N TYR A 231 -12.13 -12.52 6.06
CA TYR A 231 -12.84 -12.10 4.84
C TYR A 231 -12.54 -13.02 3.66
N LEU A 232 -11.28 -13.39 3.44
CA LEU A 232 -10.90 -14.33 2.37
C LEU A 232 -11.59 -15.68 2.57
N HIS A 233 -11.51 -16.23 3.79
CA HIS A 233 -12.10 -17.52 4.14
C HIS A 233 -13.62 -17.52 3.96
N SER A 234 -14.32 -16.44 4.33
CA SER A 234 -15.77 -16.32 4.12
C SER A 234 -16.17 -16.22 2.64
N ASN A 235 -15.25 -15.79 1.78
CA ASN A 235 -15.42 -15.75 0.32
C ASN A 235 -14.88 -17.03 -0.36
N GLY A 236 -14.57 -18.07 0.42
CA GLY A 236 -14.04 -19.32 -0.09
C GLY A 236 -12.65 -19.19 -0.71
N ILE A 237 -11.83 -18.24 -0.26
CA ILE A 237 -10.46 -18.02 -0.75
C ILE A 237 -9.48 -18.40 0.36
N ILE A 238 -8.47 -19.20 0.03
CA ILE A 238 -7.34 -19.51 0.92
C ILE A 238 -6.09 -18.82 0.36
N HIS A 239 -5.35 -18.12 1.22
CA HIS A 239 -4.17 -17.35 0.79
C HIS A 239 -2.97 -18.26 0.45
N ARG A 240 -2.61 -19.19 1.34
CA ARG A 240 -1.54 -20.21 1.26
C ARG A 240 -0.08 -19.73 1.24
N ASP A 241 0.18 -18.43 1.11
CA ASP A 241 1.55 -17.86 1.19
C ASP A 241 1.61 -16.62 2.09
N LEU A 242 1.02 -16.69 3.28
CA LEU A 242 1.11 -15.59 4.25
C LEU A 242 2.50 -15.55 4.89
N LYS A 243 3.20 -14.42 4.70
CA LYS A 243 4.54 -14.15 5.22
C LYS A 243 4.76 -12.64 5.34
N PRO A 244 5.73 -12.16 6.14
CA PRO A 244 5.99 -10.73 6.33
C PRO A 244 6.25 -9.94 5.04
N GLU A 245 6.77 -10.57 3.99
CA GLU A 245 6.99 -9.97 2.67
C GLU A 245 5.67 -9.69 1.93
N ASN A 246 4.64 -10.50 2.20
CA ASN A 246 3.32 -10.40 1.58
C ASN A 246 2.34 -9.56 2.43
N VAL A 247 2.84 -8.82 3.42
CA VAL A 247 2.08 -7.85 4.21
C VAL A 247 2.72 -6.48 4.06
N LEU A 248 1.99 -5.55 3.46
CA LEU A 248 2.44 -4.20 3.18
C LEU A 248 1.88 -3.20 4.19
N LEU A 249 2.59 -2.11 4.43
CA LEU A 249 2.25 -1.06 5.40
C LEU A 249 1.85 0.23 4.68
N SER A 250 0.80 0.90 5.13
CA SER A 250 0.30 2.11 4.45
C SER A 250 1.21 3.32 4.64
N SER A 251 1.96 3.38 5.75
CA SER A 251 2.93 4.43 6.04
C SER A 251 4.11 3.88 6.86
N GLN A 252 5.12 4.72 7.08
CA GLN A 252 6.28 4.38 7.93
C GLN A 252 5.94 4.41 9.44
N ASP A 253 4.79 4.97 9.81
CA ASP A 253 4.35 5.07 11.20
C ASP A 253 4.13 3.68 11.81
N ASP A 254 4.20 3.58 13.14
CA ASP A 254 3.90 2.32 13.85
C ASP A 254 2.40 2.01 13.86
N VAL A 255 1.55 3.03 13.89
CA VAL A 255 0.09 2.87 13.85
C VAL A 255 -0.38 3.18 12.44
N CYS A 256 -0.44 2.15 11.61
CA CYS A 256 -0.88 2.25 10.22
C CYS A 256 -1.80 1.09 9.81
N LEU A 257 -2.37 1.18 8.62
CA LEU A 257 -3.09 0.05 8.02
C LEU A 257 -2.09 -0.92 7.40
N ILE A 258 -2.35 -2.21 7.56
CA ILE A 258 -1.68 -3.28 6.81
C ILE A 258 -2.55 -3.67 5.63
N LYS A 259 -1.91 -4.15 4.55
CA LYS A 259 -2.60 -4.83 3.45
C LYS A 259 -1.90 -6.12 3.10
N VAL A 260 -2.66 -7.21 3.13
CA VAL A 260 -2.21 -8.50 2.60
C VAL A 260 -2.25 -8.44 1.07
N THR A 261 -1.20 -8.96 0.44
CA THR A 261 -0.99 -8.97 -1.01
C THR A 261 -0.45 -10.33 -1.47
N ASP A 262 -0.23 -10.48 -2.77
CA ASP A 262 0.35 -11.65 -3.44
C ASP A 262 -0.52 -12.92 -3.39
N PHE A 263 -1.57 -12.94 -4.21
CA PHE A 263 -2.50 -14.06 -4.34
C PHE A 263 -2.07 -15.12 -5.36
N ASN A 264 -0.82 -15.09 -5.82
CA ASN A 264 -0.28 -16.03 -6.81
C ASN A 264 -0.42 -17.50 -6.40
N GLN A 265 -0.32 -17.75 -5.10
CA GLN A 265 -0.48 -19.07 -4.52
C GLN A 265 -1.87 -19.28 -3.94
N SER A 266 -2.82 -18.37 -4.09
CA SER A 266 -4.15 -18.52 -3.51
C SER A 266 -5.03 -19.50 -4.29
N ARG A 267 -6.10 -19.98 -3.67
CA ARG A 267 -7.08 -20.89 -4.28
C ARG A 267 -8.50 -20.49 -3.90
N ILE A 268 -9.40 -20.62 -4.86
CA ILE A 268 -10.85 -20.55 -4.66
C ILE A 268 -11.35 -21.97 -4.37
N LEU A 269 -12.06 -22.15 -3.26
CA LEU A 269 -12.49 -23.44 -2.72
C LEU A 269 -13.45 -24.18 -3.66
N GLU A 270 -14.24 -23.47 -4.46
CA GLU A 270 -15.14 -24.07 -5.47
C GLU A 270 -14.38 -24.86 -6.56
N GLU A 271 -13.09 -24.56 -6.77
CA GLU A 271 -12.21 -25.28 -7.70
C GLU A 271 -11.34 -26.38 -7.02
N ALA A 272 -11.48 -26.60 -5.72
CA ALA A 272 -10.58 -27.43 -4.91
C ALA A 272 -10.80 -28.95 -5.04
N VAL A 273 -11.24 -29.43 -6.20
CA VAL A 273 -11.23 -30.88 -6.50
C VAL A 273 -9.86 -31.24 -7.09
N LEU A 274 -9.02 -31.83 -6.24
CA LEU A 274 -7.74 -32.49 -6.58
C LEU A 274 -6.66 -31.61 -7.25
N MET A 275 -5.96 -30.74 -6.49
CA MET A 275 -4.59 -30.35 -6.88
C MET A 275 -3.63 -30.32 -5.68
N ARG A 276 -2.65 -31.22 -5.73
CA ARG A 276 -1.55 -31.41 -4.78
C ARG A 276 -0.36 -30.58 -5.28
N THR A 277 -0.04 -29.47 -4.62
CA THR A 277 1.15 -28.69 -4.98
C THR A 277 1.79 -28.14 -3.72
N LEU A 278 3.05 -28.53 -3.46
CA LEU A 278 3.90 -27.89 -2.45
C LEU A 278 4.24 -26.48 -2.95
N CYS A 279 3.75 -25.46 -2.25
CA CYS A 279 3.91 -24.05 -2.59
C CYS A 279 4.11 -23.24 -1.30
N GLY A 280 5.09 -22.32 -1.27
CA GLY A 280 5.36 -21.36 -0.17
C GLY A 280 6.80 -21.42 0.36
N THR A 281 7.20 -20.42 1.16
CA THR A 281 8.53 -20.40 1.78
C THR A 281 8.60 -21.44 2.93
N PRO A 282 9.57 -22.38 2.95
CA PRO A 282 9.54 -23.54 3.85
C PRO A 282 9.28 -23.24 5.33
N SER A 283 9.84 -22.15 5.86
CA SER A 283 9.69 -21.75 7.27
C SER A 283 8.27 -21.33 7.69
N TYR A 284 7.37 -21.08 6.74
CA TYR A 284 5.98 -20.64 6.97
C TYR A 284 4.94 -21.71 6.63
N LEU A 285 5.38 -22.86 6.12
CA LEU A 285 4.49 -23.95 5.69
C LEU A 285 3.95 -24.73 6.89
N ALA A 286 2.67 -25.06 6.84
CA ALA A 286 2.02 -25.89 7.84
C ALA A 286 2.48 -27.36 7.71
N PRO A 287 2.54 -28.14 8.80
CA PRO A 287 3.01 -29.53 8.79
C PRO A 287 2.26 -30.44 7.80
N GLU A 288 0.95 -30.24 7.67
CA GLU A 288 0.09 -31.05 6.81
C GLU A 288 0.36 -30.87 5.31
N VAL A 289 0.99 -29.75 4.93
CA VAL A 289 1.46 -29.52 3.55
C VAL A 289 2.52 -30.55 3.18
N PHE A 290 3.29 -31.04 4.15
CA PHE A 290 4.31 -32.08 3.97
C PHE A 290 3.73 -33.49 4.08
N THR A 291 2.63 -33.69 4.81
CA THR A 291 2.04 -35.03 5.08
C THR A 291 0.85 -35.41 4.18
N HIS A 292 0.61 -34.65 3.11
CA HIS A 292 -0.26 -35.03 1.96
C HIS A 292 -1.79 -35.10 2.23
N ALA A 293 -2.31 -34.41 3.26
CA ALA A 293 -3.75 -34.38 3.55
C ALA A 293 -4.37 -33.01 3.18
N SER A 294 -5.14 -32.95 2.09
CA SER A 294 -5.88 -31.74 1.69
C SER A 294 -7.35 -32.04 1.45
N THR A 295 -8.17 -31.83 2.48
CA THR A 295 -9.61 -31.59 2.37
C THR A 295 -9.87 -30.11 2.65
N THR A 296 -11.04 -29.58 2.27
CA THR A 296 -11.41 -28.16 2.38
C THR A 296 -11.13 -27.55 3.76
N GLY A 297 -11.38 -28.30 4.85
CA GLY A 297 -11.11 -27.85 6.22
C GLY A 297 -9.62 -27.74 6.57
N TYR A 298 -8.77 -28.56 5.96
CA TYR A 298 -7.31 -28.47 6.13
C TYR A 298 -6.72 -27.23 5.45
N GLY A 299 -7.34 -26.76 4.36
CA GLY A 299 -6.87 -25.58 3.63
C GLY A 299 -6.92 -24.29 4.46
N LEU A 300 -8.01 -24.05 5.20
CA LEU A 300 -8.16 -22.88 6.07
C LEU A 300 -7.16 -22.88 7.23
N ALA A 301 -6.87 -24.07 7.77
CA ALA A 301 -5.91 -24.23 8.86
C ALA A 301 -4.47 -23.85 8.46
N VAL A 302 -4.11 -23.96 7.17
CA VAL A 302 -2.80 -23.55 6.66
C VAL A 302 -2.56 -22.05 6.90
N ASP A 303 -3.53 -21.20 6.58
CA ASP A 303 -3.40 -19.75 6.79
C ASP A 303 -3.28 -19.40 8.28
N ALA A 304 -4.00 -20.13 9.15
CA ALA A 304 -3.88 -19.96 10.60
C ALA A 304 -2.47 -20.29 11.13
N TRP A 305 -1.84 -21.35 10.61
CA TRP A 305 -0.44 -21.66 10.93
C TRP A 305 0.50 -20.55 10.48
N SER A 306 0.38 -20.10 9.23
CA SER A 306 1.24 -19.05 8.68
C SER A 306 1.10 -17.73 9.46
N LEU A 307 -0.11 -17.40 9.93
CA LEU A 307 -0.33 -16.28 10.85
C LEU A 307 0.34 -16.50 12.22
N GLY A 308 0.35 -17.72 12.75
CA GLY A 308 1.10 -18.07 13.96
C GLY A 308 2.61 -17.84 13.80
N VAL A 309 3.18 -18.25 12.66
CA VAL A 309 4.59 -18.01 12.31
C VAL A 309 4.87 -16.51 12.19
N LEU A 310 4.00 -15.78 11.50
CA LEU A 310 4.14 -14.33 11.31
C LEU A 310 4.08 -13.59 12.66
N LEU A 311 3.12 -13.92 13.52
CA LEU A 311 3.02 -13.34 14.86
C LEU A 311 4.27 -13.65 15.70
N PHE A 312 4.78 -14.88 15.62
CA PHE A 312 6.04 -15.25 16.26
C PHE A 312 7.19 -14.37 15.78
N VAL A 313 7.33 -14.16 14.47
CA VAL A 313 8.37 -13.30 13.89
C VAL A 313 8.23 -11.86 14.36
N CYS A 314 7.01 -11.30 14.39
CA CYS A 314 6.77 -9.94 14.86
C CYS A 314 7.15 -9.74 16.33
N LEU A 315 6.82 -10.69 17.21
CA LEU A 315 7.07 -10.59 18.65
C LEU A 315 8.50 -10.98 19.01
N GLY A 316 9.03 -12.04 18.40
CA GLY A 316 10.32 -12.64 18.73
C GLY A 316 11.49 -12.01 17.97
N GLY A 317 11.26 -11.54 16.75
CA GLY A 317 12.30 -10.99 15.88
C GLY A 317 13.08 -12.00 15.05
N TYR A 318 12.66 -13.26 15.08
CA TYR A 318 13.31 -14.38 14.42
C TYR A 318 12.25 -15.44 14.07
N PRO A 319 12.50 -16.33 13.09
CA PRO A 319 11.54 -17.36 12.73
C PRO A 319 11.45 -18.46 13.81
N PRO A 320 10.27 -19.07 14.03
CA PRO A 320 10.11 -20.15 15.02
C PRO A 320 10.91 -21.41 14.67
N PHE A 321 11.14 -21.65 13.39
CA PHE A 321 11.87 -22.80 12.87
C PHE A 321 13.12 -22.32 12.11
N HIS A 322 14.29 -22.78 12.53
CA HIS A 322 15.57 -22.38 11.93
C HIS A 322 16.62 -23.48 12.14
N GLU A 323 17.52 -23.63 11.16
CA GLU A 323 18.56 -24.67 11.21
C GLU A 323 19.47 -24.54 12.44
N SER A 324 19.69 -23.32 12.93
CA SER A 324 20.56 -23.07 14.08
C SER A 324 19.98 -23.48 15.44
N PHE A 325 18.69 -23.81 15.54
CA PHE A 325 18.05 -24.14 16.82
C PHE A 325 18.14 -25.63 17.21
N GLY A 326 18.66 -26.49 16.32
CA GLY A 326 18.82 -27.92 16.61
C GLY A 326 19.73 -28.63 15.61
N ARG A 327 19.85 -29.95 15.77
CA ARG A 327 20.55 -30.82 14.80
C ARG A 327 19.63 -31.34 13.69
N GLN A 328 18.33 -31.04 13.78
CA GLN A 328 17.29 -31.54 12.88
C GLN A 328 17.00 -30.51 11.78
N SER A 329 16.51 -30.97 10.63
CA SER A 329 16.13 -30.09 9.54
C SER A 329 14.96 -29.17 9.94
N ILE A 330 14.80 -28.02 9.28
CA ILE A 330 13.63 -27.14 9.49
C ILE A 330 12.32 -27.91 9.31
N THR A 331 12.26 -28.78 8.30
CA THR A 331 11.09 -29.62 8.01
C THR A 331 10.75 -30.54 9.19
N ASP A 332 11.75 -31.16 9.83
CA ASP A 332 11.52 -31.99 11.01
C ASP A 332 10.98 -31.18 12.20
N GLN A 333 11.53 -29.99 12.42
CA GLN A 333 11.05 -29.07 13.47
C GLN A 333 9.58 -28.70 13.25
N ILE A 334 9.22 -28.39 12.00
CA ILE A 334 7.83 -28.07 11.61
C ILE A 334 6.92 -29.28 11.84
N ILE A 335 7.28 -30.46 11.30
CA ILE A 335 6.48 -31.69 11.42
C ILE A 335 6.22 -32.07 12.88
N ARG A 336 7.19 -31.82 13.76
CA ARG A 336 7.07 -32.09 15.20
C ARG A 336 6.46 -30.94 16.00
N GLY A 337 6.31 -29.76 15.40
CA GLY A 337 5.86 -28.55 16.10
C GLY A 337 6.86 -28.07 17.16
N GLU A 338 8.14 -28.37 16.98
CA GLU A 338 9.20 -28.04 17.92
C GLU A 338 9.77 -26.65 17.61
N PHE A 339 9.33 -25.63 18.36
CA PHE A 339 9.87 -24.27 18.29
C PHE A 339 10.22 -23.72 19.67
N THR A 340 11.19 -22.81 19.74
CA THR A 340 11.70 -22.26 21.02
C THR A 340 11.45 -20.76 21.13
N MET A 341 10.73 -20.35 22.18
CA MET A 341 10.62 -18.95 22.61
C MET A 341 11.83 -18.59 23.49
N VAL A 342 12.89 -18.05 22.88
CA VAL A 342 14.15 -17.72 23.55
C VAL A 342 13.89 -16.70 24.66
N GLN A 343 14.23 -17.06 25.90
CA GLN A 343 13.91 -16.28 27.09
C GLN A 343 14.37 -14.81 27.00
N SER A 344 15.55 -14.54 26.43
CA SER A 344 16.08 -13.19 26.30
C SER A 344 15.21 -12.26 25.43
N LYS A 345 14.51 -12.82 24.44
CA LYS A 345 13.62 -12.10 23.51
C LYS A 345 12.16 -12.08 23.98
N TRP A 346 11.71 -13.17 24.60
CA TRP A 346 10.30 -13.38 24.96
C TRP A 346 9.94 -13.07 26.43
N LYS A 347 10.92 -12.66 27.25
CA LYS A 347 10.70 -12.31 28.67
C LYS A 347 9.61 -11.25 28.90
N HIS A 348 9.51 -10.28 28.00
CA HIS A 348 8.61 -9.12 28.13
C HIS A 348 7.33 -9.26 27.31
N VAL A 349 7.20 -10.35 26.56
CA VAL A 349 5.98 -10.67 25.80
C VAL A 349 4.97 -11.29 26.77
N SER A 350 3.73 -10.84 26.72
CA SER A 350 2.68 -11.33 27.61
C SER A 350 2.38 -12.81 27.40
N ASP A 351 1.94 -13.48 28.47
CA ASP A 351 1.59 -14.90 28.37
C ASP A 351 0.37 -15.12 27.48
N GLN A 352 -0.52 -14.14 27.38
CA GLN A 352 -1.64 -14.15 26.44
C GLN A 352 -1.18 -14.14 24.97
N ALA A 353 -0.16 -13.33 24.63
CA ALA A 353 0.41 -13.33 23.28
C ALA A 353 1.09 -14.67 22.96
N LYS A 354 1.86 -15.20 23.92
CA LYS A 354 2.52 -16.52 23.77
C LYS A 354 1.49 -17.64 23.60
N ASP A 355 0.36 -17.56 24.29
CA ASP A 355 -0.73 -18.55 24.20
C ASP A 355 -1.37 -18.56 22.80
N VAL A 356 -1.63 -17.39 22.20
CA VAL A 356 -2.11 -17.29 20.79
C VAL A 356 -1.13 -18.00 19.85
N VAL A 357 0.16 -17.69 19.96
CA VAL A 357 1.19 -18.30 19.11
C VAL A 357 1.20 -19.83 19.26
N ARG A 358 1.15 -20.35 20.49
CA ARG A 358 1.13 -21.81 20.72
C ARG A 358 -0.11 -22.48 20.16
N LYS A 359 -1.28 -21.84 20.25
CA LYS A 359 -2.55 -22.39 19.75
C LYS A 359 -2.67 -22.34 18.22
N LEU A 360 -1.97 -21.42 17.56
CA LEU A 360 -1.87 -21.37 16.09
C LEU A 360 -0.79 -22.31 15.55
N LEU A 361 0.31 -22.51 16.28
CA LEU A 361 1.39 -23.43 15.91
C LEU A 361 1.15 -24.86 16.43
N VAL A 362 -0.08 -25.36 16.29
CA VAL A 362 -0.45 -26.74 16.60
C VAL A 362 -0.34 -27.59 15.34
N VAL A 363 0.38 -28.72 15.43
CA VAL A 363 0.63 -29.62 14.28
C VAL A 363 -0.66 -30.20 13.74
N ASP A 364 -1.51 -30.73 14.61
CA ASP A 364 -2.82 -31.30 14.24
C ASP A 364 -3.78 -30.19 13.80
N PRO A 365 -4.13 -30.10 12.50
CA PRO A 365 -4.93 -28.99 11.98
C PRO A 365 -6.34 -28.96 12.56
N SER A 366 -6.87 -30.11 12.99
CA SER A 366 -8.21 -30.20 13.59
C SER A 366 -8.28 -29.64 15.00
N LYS A 367 -7.12 -29.49 15.66
CA LYS A 367 -6.97 -28.89 17.00
C LYS A 367 -6.36 -27.50 16.95
N ARG A 368 -5.92 -27.06 15.76
CA ARG A 368 -5.33 -25.74 15.56
C ARG A 368 -6.40 -24.68 15.69
N MET A 369 -6.07 -23.62 16.41
CA MET A 369 -6.95 -22.47 16.56
C MET A 369 -7.31 -21.89 15.20
N THR A 370 -8.61 -21.70 14.97
CA THR A 370 -9.16 -21.06 13.78
C THR A 370 -9.03 -19.54 13.85
N ILE A 371 -9.24 -18.87 12.71
CA ILE A 371 -9.20 -17.40 12.64
C ILE A 371 -10.26 -16.76 13.53
N ASP A 372 -11.47 -17.32 13.57
CA ASP A 372 -12.57 -16.84 14.40
C ASP A 372 -12.26 -16.97 15.90
N GLU A 373 -11.71 -18.12 16.31
CA GLU A 373 -11.26 -18.34 17.68
C GLU A 373 -10.11 -17.41 18.07
N ALA A 374 -9.17 -17.15 17.16
CA ALA A 374 -8.08 -16.21 17.39
C ALA A 374 -8.59 -14.79 17.62
N LEU A 375 -9.57 -14.33 16.82
CA LEU A 375 -10.21 -13.02 17.00
C LEU A 375 -10.89 -12.89 18.37
N LEU A 376 -11.47 -13.96 18.90
CA LEU A 376 -12.12 -14.00 20.21
C LEU A 376 -11.14 -14.20 21.38
N HIS A 377 -9.86 -14.44 21.09
CA HIS A 377 -8.87 -14.72 22.13
C HIS A 377 -8.68 -13.51 23.08
N PRO A 378 -8.57 -13.72 24.41
CA PRO A 378 -8.41 -12.63 25.38
C PRO A 378 -7.31 -11.63 25.04
N TRP A 379 -6.22 -12.07 24.44
CA TRP A 379 -5.12 -11.20 24.01
C TRP A 379 -5.59 -10.03 23.11
N LEU A 380 -6.55 -10.28 22.21
CA LEU A 380 -7.12 -9.29 21.29
C LEU A 380 -8.31 -8.52 21.88
N GLN A 381 -8.96 -9.07 22.92
CA GLN A 381 -10.14 -8.47 23.53
C GLN A 381 -9.81 -7.41 24.59
N VAL A 382 -8.59 -7.41 25.16
CA VAL A 382 -8.19 -6.42 26.16
C VAL A 382 -7.92 -5.07 25.51
N THR A 383 -8.95 -4.24 25.43
CA THR A 383 -8.85 -2.79 25.28
C THR A 383 -8.46 -2.19 26.63
N GLN A 384 -7.31 -1.52 26.71
CA GLN A 384 -6.99 -0.65 27.86
C GLN A 384 -7.90 0.58 27.81
N VAL A 385 -9.14 0.44 28.27
CA VAL A 385 -9.93 1.59 28.74
C VAL A 385 -9.57 1.81 30.19
N ARG A 386 -8.55 2.64 30.43
CA ARG A 386 -8.42 3.40 31.67
C ARG A 386 -8.10 4.85 31.33
N GLY A 387 -9.12 5.57 30.88
CA GLY A 387 -9.15 7.01 31.09
C GLY A 387 -9.09 7.26 32.59
N SER A 388 -8.01 7.88 33.05
CA SER A 388 -7.89 8.34 34.42
C SER A 388 -8.90 9.46 34.65
N ASP A 389 -10.06 9.09 35.19
CA ASP A 389 -11.04 10.00 35.75
C ASP A 389 -10.43 10.65 37.00
N THR A 390 -9.63 11.71 36.81
CA THR A 390 -9.25 12.62 37.87
C THR A 390 -10.39 13.61 38.08
N ARG A 391 -11.47 13.13 38.71
CA ARG A 391 -12.45 14.00 39.35
C ARG A 391 -11.75 14.89 40.37
N ARG A 392 -11.52 16.14 39.98
CA ARG A 392 -11.25 17.26 40.89
C ARG A 392 -12.39 17.30 41.92
N LYS A 393 -12.06 16.94 43.17
CA LYS A 393 -12.85 17.34 44.35
C LYS A 393 -12.93 18.87 44.35
N ARG A 394 -14.08 19.43 43.99
CA ARG A 394 -14.50 20.75 44.48
C ARG A 394 -15.46 20.48 45.63
N GLY A 395 -15.06 20.93 46.82
CA GLY A 395 -15.85 20.85 48.03
C GLY A 395 -17.17 21.58 47.87
N ARG A 396 -18.22 20.97 48.41
CA ARG A 396 -19.45 21.66 48.82
C ARG A 396 -19.13 22.39 50.11
N ASP A 397 -19.32 23.70 50.13
CA ASP A 397 -19.82 24.39 51.31
C ASP A 397 -21.27 24.73 51.01
N GLU A 398 -22.16 24.20 51.84
CA GLU A 398 -23.57 24.57 51.95
C GLU A 398 -23.65 25.71 52.99
N GLY A 399 -24.48 26.71 52.70
CA GLY A 399 -24.74 27.86 53.57
C GLY A 399 -25.88 28.69 52.99
N ASP A 400 -27.09 28.20 53.26
CA ASP A 400 -28.37 28.84 53.61
C ASP A 400 -28.76 30.26 53.15
N GLU A 401 -30.10 30.41 53.03
CA GLU A 401 -30.94 31.63 52.97
C GLU A 401 -30.99 32.34 51.59
N GLU A 402 -32.13 32.76 51.02
CA GLU A 402 -33.53 32.88 51.42
C GLU A 402 -34.39 33.08 50.14
N GLU A 403 -35.68 32.76 50.22
CA GLU A 403 -36.70 32.97 49.18
C GLU A 403 -36.98 34.47 48.96
N GLU A 404 -37.16 34.90 47.71
CA GLU A 404 -38.15 35.94 47.39
C GLU A 404 -38.66 35.82 45.95
N GLU A 405 -39.99 35.89 45.83
CA GLU A 405 -40.78 35.62 44.64
C GLU A 405 -41.19 36.91 43.91
N HIS A 406 -41.35 36.80 42.57
CA HIS A 406 -42.20 37.61 41.66
C HIS A 406 -41.71 38.98 41.11
N PRO A 407 -42.28 39.47 39.97
CA PRO A 407 -42.69 38.76 38.75
C PRO A 407 -42.37 39.49 37.41
N ALA A 408 -42.50 38.72 36.32
CA ALA A 408 -42.97 39.09 34.97
C ALA A 408 -42.36 40.28 34.19
N LYS A 409 -41.92 40.00 32.95
CA LYS A 409 -42.46 40.66 31.74
C LYS A 409 -42.04 39.96 30.45
N ARG A 410 -43.07 39.71 29.62
CA ARG A 410 -43.16 39.75 28.14
C ARG A 410 -41.83 40.02 27.40
N SER A 411 -41.50 39.37 26.28
CA SER A 411 -42.33 39.32 25.08
C SER A 411 -41.78 38.38 24.00
N GLN A 412 -42.75 37.79 23.28
CA GLN A 412 -42.77 37.54 21.84
C GLN A 412 -42.01 36.35 21.26
N ALA A 413 -42.86 35.47 20.74
CA ALA A 413 -42.57 34.34 19.88
C ALA A 413 -42.61 34.75 18.39
N LEU A 414 -41.78 34.04 17.61
CA LEU A 414 -42.05 33.50 16.25
C LEU A 414 -42.24 34.49 15.07
N PRO A 415 -42.15 34.03 13.78
CA PRO A 415 -41.97 32.67 13.27
C PRO A 415 -40.94 32.45 12.14
N ARG A 416 -40.72 31.15 11.91
CA ARG A 416 -40.35 30.40 10.68
C ARG A 416 -40.55 31.11 9.33
N GLY A 417 -39.69 30.78 8.36
CA GLY A 417 -40.04 30.83 6.93
C GLY A 417 -38.89 30.57 5.95
N LEU A 418 -38.90 29.37 5.35
CA LEU A 418 -38.47 28.98 3.99
C LEU A 418 -37.27 29.68 3.30
N LEU A 419 -36.21 28.90 3.03
CA LEU A 419 -35.85 28.36 1.71
C LEU A 419 -34.68 27.38 1.82
#